data_AF-A0A7C6D397-F1
#
_entry.id   AF-A0A7C6D397-F1
#
_cell.length_a   1.000
_cell.length_b   1.000
_cell.length_c   1.000
_cell.angle_alpha   90.00
_cell.angle_beta   90.00
_cell.angle_gamma   90.00
#
_symmetry.space_group_name_H-M   'P 1'
#
loop_
_entity.id
_entity.type
_entity.pdbx_description
1 polymer ?
#
loop_
_entity_poly.entity_id
_entity_poly.type
_entity_poly.pdbx_seq_one_letter_code
_entity_poly.pdbx_strand_id
1 'polypeptide(L)'
;MSDFELPAKKVTMNVESGVCRFTARITACMVDENVRISIVSDCPQVREFGERVKLLGMFEALKMPFSENKVFLHGGETLRHSSCPVPTAVCKCAEAAAGFALERDVSLKFEKGERTSDQNPH
;
A
#
# COMPACT_ATOMS: atom_id res chain seq x y z
N MET A 1 -11.77 23.67 26.60
CA MET A 1 -12.10 22.90 25.38
C MET A 1 -11.39 21.58 25.54
N SER A 2 -12.13 20.53 25.87
CA SER A 2 -11.58 19.19 26.09
C SER A 2 -11.18 18.62 24.73
N ASP A 3 -9.87 18.46 24.52
CA ASP A 3 -9.32 17.75 23.38
C ASP A 3 -9.87 16.33 23.40
N PHE A 4 -10.88 16.11 22.57
CA PHE A 4 -11.42 14.79 22.30
C PHE A 4 -10.42 14.09 21.37
N GLU A 5 -9.31 13.61 21.93
CA GLU A 5 -8.43 12.68 21.24
C GLU A 5 -9.23 11.38 21.02
N LEU A 6 -9.81 11.26 19.83
CA LEU A 6 -10.24 9.96 19.32
C LEU A 6 -9.04 9.01 19.43
N PRO A 7 -9.17 7.84 20.07
CA PRO A 7 -8.07 6.88 20.15
C PRO A 7 -7.63 6.56 18.73
N ALA A 8 -6.37 6.85 18.41
CA ALA A 8 -5.82 6.70 17.08
C ALA A 8 -6.12 5.29 16.56
N LYS A 9 -6.98 5.21 15.54
CA LYS A 9 -7.45 3.94 15.00
C LYS A 9 -6.29 3.23 14.31
N LYS A 10 -5.91 2.08 14.85
CA LYS A 10 -4.95 1.18 14.22
C LYS A 10 -5.63 0.44 13.07
N VAL A 11 -5.17 0.66 11.86
CA VAL A 11 -5.62 -0.04 10.64
C VAL A 11 -4.58 -1.08 10.24
N THR A 12 -5.01 -2.27 9.81
CA THR A 12 -4.11 -3.34 9.39
C THR A 12 -4.61 -4.01 8.12
N MET A 13 -3.73 -4.19 7.14
CA MET A 13 -4.01 -4.88 5.89
C MET A 13 -3.00 -5.99 5.65
N ASN A 14 -3.48 -7.16 5.25
CA ASN A 14 -2.63 -8.25 4.76
C ASN A 14 -2.65 -8.22 3.22
N VAL A 15 -1.50 -8.44 2.61
CA VAL A 15 -1.30 -8.33 1.16
C VAL A 15 -0.68 -9.62 0.63
N GLU A 16 -1.34 -10.20 -0.37
CA GLU A 16 -0.86 -11.35 -1.15
C GLU A 16 -0.26 -10.84 -2.47
N SER A 17 1.06 -10.99 -2.67
CA SER A 17 1.77 -10.37 -3.81
C SER A 17 1.78 -11.21 -5.10
N GLY A 18 0.91 -12.22 -5.19
CA GLY A 18 0.77 -13.04 -6.40
C GLY A 18 1.97 -13.94 -6.69
N VAL A 19 2.47 -13.92 -7.93
CA VAL A 19 3.44 -14.91 -8.43
C VAL A 19 4.79 -14.89 -7.69
N CYS A 20 5.20 -13.77 -7.09
CA CYS A 20 6.42 -13.71 -6.27
C CYS A 20 6.26 -14.39 -4.90
N ARG A 21 5.02 -14.74 -4.52
CA ARG A 21 4.62 -15.51 -3.31
C ARG A 21 4.95 -14.87 -1.97
N PHE A 22 5.50 -13.66 -1.95
CA PHE A 22 5.71 -12.93 -0.70
C PHE A 22 4.40 -12.31 -0.21
N THR A 23 4.20 -12.36 1.10
CA THR A 23 3.11 -11.65 1.77
C THR A 23 3.64 -10.43 2.51
N ALA A 24 2.77 -9.45 2.77
CA ALA A 24 3.09 -8.32 3.63
C ALA A 24 1.93 -8.02 4.57
N ARG A 25 2.24 -7.70 5.83
CA ARG A 25 1.29 -7.13 6.79
C ARG A 25 1.66 -5.69 7.03
N ILE A 26 0.76 -4.78 6.66
CA ILE A 26 0.91 -3.34 6.82
C ILE A 26 0.03 -2.90 7.98
N THR A 27 0.60 -2.12 8.89
CA THR A 27 -0.11 -1.49 10.00
C THR A 27 0.07 0.02 9.88
N ALA A 28 -1.03 0.77 9.96
CA ALA A 28 -1.03 2.22 9.97
C ALA A 28 -1.76 2.75 11.21
N CYS A 29 -1.25 3.83 11.80
CA CYS A 29 -1.87 4.51 12.93
C CYS A 29 -1.59 6.01 12.84
N MET A 30 -2.58 6.84 13.10
CA MET A 30 -2.38 8.29 13.23
C MET A 30 -1.62 8.61 14.51
N VAL A 31 -0.66 9.52 14.40
CA VAL A 31 0.10 10.09 15.51
C VAL A 31 0.28 11.57 15.18
N ASP A 32 -0.48 12.42 15.88
CA ASP A 32 -0.58 13.85 15.60
C ASP A 32 -0.98 14.10 14.12
N GLU A 33 -0.17 14.83 13.37
CA GLU A 33 -0.38 15.13 11.94
C GLU A 33 0.27 14.11 10.98
N ASN A 34 0.76 12.98 11.51
CA ASN A 34 1.48 11.95 10.77
C ASN A 34 0.81 10.58 10.86
N VAL A 35 1.03 9.75 9.85
CA VAL A 35 0.70 8.33 9.85
C VAL A 35 1.98 7.53 10.09
N ARG A 36 2.03 6.78 11.17
CA ARG A 36 3.09 5.79 11.42
C ARG A 36 2.75 4.49 10.70
N ILE A 37 3.68 4.00 9.88
CA ILE A 37 3.54 2.76 9.12
C ILE A 37 4.53 1.71 9.65
N SER A 38 4.08 0.47 9.77
CA SER A 38 4.91 -0.70 10.02
C SER A 38 4.58 -1.78 8.99
N ILE A 39 5.61 -2.38 8.39
CA ILE A 39 5.46 -3.44 7.39
C ILE A 39 6.25 -4.67 7.85
N VAL A 40 5.59 -5.83 7.87
CA VAL A 40 6.23 -7.13 8.09
C VAL A 40 6.10 -7.93 6.80
N SER A 41 7.23 -8.39 6.24
CA SER A 41 7.26 -9.18 5.00
C SER A 41 8.56 -9.98 4.90
N ASP A 42 8.51 -11.14 4.27
CA ASP A 42 9.70 -11.93 3.91
C ASP A 42 10.41 -11.39 2.65
N CYS A 43 9.77 -10.49 1.89
CA CYS A 43 10.41 -9.86 0.74
C CYS A 43 11.45 -8.83 1.22
N PRO A 44 12.75 -9.00 0.88
CA PRO A 44 13.80 -8.06 1.31
C PRO A 44 13.57 -6.63 0.81
N GLN A 45 13.01 -6.49 -0.39
CA GLN A 45 12.72 -5.19 -1.01
C GLN A 45 11.56 -4.48 -0.31
N VAL A 46 10.55 -5.24 0.13
CA VAL A 46 9.43 -4.69 0.90
C VAL A 46 9.88 -4.28 2.31
N ARG A 47 10.84 -4.99 2.91
CA ARG A 47 11.43 -4.58 4.19
C ARG A 47 12.16 -3.24 4.05
N GLU A 48 13.00 -3.09 3.04
CA GLU A 48 13.68 -1.82 2.75
C GLU A 48 12.68 -0.69 2.44
N PHE A 49 11.67 -0.97 1.62
CA PHE A 49 10.57 -0.05 1.36
C PHE A 49 9.88 0.41 2.65
N GLY A 50 9.59 -0.53 3.56
CA GLY A 50 8.96 -0.26 4.85
C GLY A 50 9.77 0.69 5.73
N GLU A 51 11.10 0.66 5.65
CA GLU A 51 11.98 1.61 6.33
C GLU A 51 11.85 3.03 5.79
N ARG A 52 11.63 3.19 4.47
CA ARG A 52 11.47 4.49 3.81
C ARG A 52 10.13 5.16 4.09
N VAL A 53 9.08 4.37 4.33
CA VAL A 53 7.71 4.88 4.54
C VAL A 53 7.24 4.83 5.99
N LYS A 54 8.14 4.64 6.97
CA LYS A 54 7.80 4.51 8.40
C LYS A 54 6.94 5.63 8.96
N LEU A 55 7.10 6.84 8.44
CA LEU A 55 6.37 8.01 8.86
C LEU A 55 5.99 8.84 7.63
N LEU A 56 4.70 9.08 7.45
CA LEU A 56 4.15 9.86 6.35
C LEU A 56 3.36 11.02 6.94
N GLY A 57 3.41 12.21 6.34
CA GLY A 57 2.44 13.25 6.67
C GLY A 57 1.02 12.80 6.29
N MET A 58 0.00 13.25 7.01
CA MET A 58 -1.38 12.76 6.82
C MET A 58 -1.89 12.86 5.37
N PHE A 59 -1.42 13.84 4.60
CA PHE A 59 -1.81 14.02 3.19
C PHE A 59 -0.88 13.34 2.18
N GLU A 60 0.27 12.81 2.59
CA GLU A 60 1.26 12.25 1.66
C GLU A 60 0.72 11.04 0.90
N ALA A 61 -0.06 10.17 1.57
CA ALA A 61 -0.68 9.00 0.95
C ALA A 61 -1.72 9.36 -0.13
N LEU A 62 -2.36 10.53 -0.01
CA LEU A 62 -3.37 11.05 -0.94
C LEU A 62 -2.77 11.87 -2.09
N LYS A 63 -1.46 12.17 -2.02
CA LYS A 63 -0.84 13.16 -2.89
C LYS A 63 -0.94 12.75 -4.36
N MET A 64 -1.26 13.75 -5.19
CA MET A 64 -1.27 13.67 -6.65
C MET A 64 -0.41 14.79 -7.24
N PRO A 65 0.21 14.58 -8.42
CA PRO A 65 0.19 13.37 -9.24
C PRO A 65 0.91 12.17 -8.57
N PHE A 66 0.62 10.94 -9.01
CA PHE A 66 1.25 9.72 -8.47
C PHE A 66 2.79 9.79 -8.44
N SER A 67 3.37 10.44 -9.45
CA SER A 67 4.83 10.65 -9.58
C SER A 67 5.43 11.53 -8.47
N GLU A 68 4.62 12.23 -7.69
CA GLU A 68 5.07 13.08 -6.59
C GLU A 68 4.69 12.53 -5.21
N ASN A 69 4.00 11.41 -5.16
CA ASN A 69 3.58 10.76 -3.93
C ASN A 69 4.74 9.94 -3.35
N LYS A 70 5.14 10.27 -2.12
CA LYS A 70 6.32 9.68 -1.46
C LYS A 70 6.26 8.16 -1.36
N VAL A 71 5.06 7.59 -1.20
CA VAL A 71 4.88 6.13 -1.13
C VAL A 71 5.31 5.48 -2.45
N PHE A 72 4.95 6.07 -3.59
CA PHE A 72 5.32 5.53 -4.90
C PHE A 72 6.75 5.88 -5.29
N LEU A 73 7.27 7.05 -4.92
CA LEU A 73 8.67 7.42 -5.11
C LEU A 73 9.60 6.44 -4.37
N HIS A 74 9.38 6.19 -3.08
CA HIS A 74 10.15 5.21 -2.32
C HIS A 74 9.95 3.78 -2.79
N GLY A 75 8.76 3.46 -3.32
CA GLY A 75 8.51 2.21 -4.01
C GLY A 75 9.41 2.05 -5.25
N GLY A 76 9.57 3.11 -6.05
CA GLY A 76 10.46 3.12 -7.23
C GLY A 76 11.95 3.01 -6.90
N GLU A 77 12.36 3.44 -5.70
CA GLU A 77 13.75 3.35 -5.24
C GLU A 77 14.13 1.95 -4.74
N THR A 78 13.15 1.17 -4.23
CA THR A 78 13.42 -0.06 -3.45
C THR A 78 12.84 -1.33 -4.07
N LEU A 79 11.71 -1.24 -4.77
CA LEU A 79 11.00 -2.40 -5.30
C LEU A 79 11.51 -2.80 -6.70
N ARG A 80 11.38 -4.08 -7.03
CA ARG A 80 11.90 -4.65 -8.30
C ARG A 80 10.90 -4.64 -9.45
N HIS A 81 9.65 -4.30 -9.18
CA HIS A 81 8.60 -4.18 -10.18
C HIS A 81 7.56 -3.17 -9.72
N SER A 82 7.15 -2.29 -10.64
CA SER A 82 6.17 -1.24 -10.38
C SER A 82 4.78 -1.75 -10.02
N SER A 83 4.47 -3.00 -10.39
CA SER A 83 3.20 -3.68 -10.12
C SER A 83 3.09 -4.33 -8.75
N CYS A 84 4.08 -4.15 -7.87
CA CYS A 84 3.97 -4.64 -6.50
C CYS A 84 2.70 -4.02 -5.85
N PRO A 85 1.80 -4.81 -5.24
CA PRO A 85 0.60 -4.24 -4.62
C PRO A 85 0.88 -3.50 -3.30
N VAL A 86 2.08 -3.67 -2.72
CA VAL A 86 2.42 -3.16 -1.38
C VAL A 86 2.37 -1.62 -1.28
N PRO A 87 2.91 -0.80 -2.21
CA PRO A 87 2.76 0.65 -2.17
C PRO A 87 1.29 1.09 -2.13
N THR A 88 0.45 0.52 -2.99
CA THR A 88 -1.00 0.80 -3.00
C THR A 88 -1.65 0.45 -1.66
N ALA A 89 -1.27 -0.68 -1.06
CA ALA A 89 -1.79 -1.10 0.24
C ALA A 89 -1.31 -0.18 1.39
N VAL A 90 -0.10 0.39 1.31
CA VAL A 90 0.37 1.43 2.25
C VAL A 90 -0.50 2.68 2.13
N CYS A 91 -0.76 3.18 0.92
CA CYS A 91 -1.67 4.31 0.73
C CYS A 91 -3.04 4.02 1.32
N LYS A 92 -3.64 2.85 1.02
CA LYS A 92 -4.97 2.49 1.55
C LYS A 92 -5.01 2.40 3.06
N CYS A 93 -3.98 1.82 3.69
CA CYS A 93 -3.89 1.79 5.15
C CYS A 93 -3.76 3.18 5.74
N ALA A 94 -2.94 4.05 5.14
CA ALA A 94 -2.71 5.40 5.60
C ALA A 94 -3.95 6.29 5.45
N GLU A 95 -4.63 6.23 4.29
CA GLU A 95 -5.90 6.90 4.03
C GLU A 95 -6.96 6.53 5.08
N ALA A 96 -7.08 5.24 5.40
CA ALA A 96 -8.05 4.76 6.38
C ALA A 96 -7.66 5.11 7.82
N ALA A 97 -6.38 5.01 8.19
CA ALA A 97 -5.90 5.41 9.51
C ALA A 97 -6.10 6.90 9.77
N ALA A 98 -5.88 7.74 8.74
CA ALA A 98 -6.08 9.19 8.78
C ALA A 98 -7.55 9.64 8.69
N GLY A 99 -8.49 8.70 8.56
CA GLY A 99 -9.92 9.02 8.48
C GLY A 99 -10.37 9.57 7.12
N PHE A 100 -9.54 9.50 6.09
CA PHE A 100 -9.88 9.93 4.73
C PHE A 100 -10.58 8.85 3.90
N ALA A 101 -10.48 7.58 4.31
CA ALA A 101 -11.15 6.47 3.65
C ALA A 101 -11.79 5.50 4.65
N LEU A 102 -12.86 4.83 4.22
CA LEU A 102 -13.46 3.73 4.95
C LEU A 102 -12.70 2.43 4.65
N GLU A 103 -12.57 1.57 5.66
CA GLU A 103 -12.01 0.23 5.48
C GLU A 103 -12.95 -0.63 4.63
N ARG A 104 -12.45 -1.06 3.49
CA ARG A 104 -13.08 -2.05 2.64
C ARG A 104 -11.99 -2.86 1.93
N ASP A 105 -12.16 -4.17 1.90
CA ASP A 105 -11.20 -5.05 1.26
C ASP A 105 -11.07 -4.73 -0.24
N VAL A 106 -9.83 -4.73 -0.71
CA VAL A 106 -9.47 -4.59 -2.12
C VAL A 106 -8.76 -5.86 -2.58
N SER A 107 -9.10 -6.36 -3.78
CA SER A 107 -8.48 -7.56 -4.33
C SER A 107 -8.26 -7.42 -5.83
N LEU A 108 -7.09 -7.87 -6.31
CA LEU A 108 -6.81 -8.06 -7.73
C LEU A 108 -6.93 -9.55 -8.03
N LYS A 109 -7.78 -9.93 -8.99
CA LYS A 109 -8.00 -11.33 -9.39
C LYS A 109 -7.92 -11.42 -10.90
N PHE A 110 -7.13 -12.38 -11.40
CA PHE A 110 -7.19 -12.73 -12.81
C PHE A 110 -8.50 -13.46 -13.09
N GLU A 111 -9.16 -13.07 -14.18
CA GLU A 111 -10.22 -13.89 -14.78
C GLU A 111 -9.59 -14.90 -15.74
N LYS A 112 -10.25 -16.06 -15.89
CA LYS A 112 -9.81 -17.03 -16.89
C LYS A 112 -10.11 -16.43 -18.27
N GLY A 113 -9.06 -16.09 -19.02
CA GLY A 113 -9.21 -15.71 -20.42
C GLY A 113 -9.59 -16.92 -21.26
N GLU A 114 -10.51 -16.72 -22.20
CA GLU A 114 -10.68 -17.63 -23.32
C GLU A 114 -9.44 -17.52 -24.22
N ARG A 115 -8.85 -18.65 -24.60
CA ARG A 115 -7.84 -18.64 -25.68
C ARG A 115 -8.60 -18.35 -26.96
N THR A 116 -8.41 -17.19 -27.57
CA THR A 116 -8.82 -16.99 -28.95
C THR A 116 -7.97 -17.91 -29.82
N SER A 117 -8.57 -18.99 -30.32
CA SER A 117 -7.97 -19.81 -31.36
C SER A 117 -7.81 -18.99 -32.63
N ASP A 118 -6.63 -19.12 -33.24
CA ASP A 118 -6.31 -18.87 -34.65
C ASP A 118 -6.25 -17.41 -35.15
N GLN A 119 -5.02 -16.88 -35.19
CA GLN A 119 -4.57 -16.19 -36.40
C GLN A 119 -3.48 -17.07 -37.04
N ASN A 120 -3.91 -17.82 -38.05
CA ASN A 120 -3.07 -18.59 -38.96
C ASN A 120 -2.22 -17.62 -39.80
N PRO A 121 -0.88 -17.57 -39.67
CA PRO A 121 -0.06 -16.82 -40.59
C PRO A 121 0.11 -17.69 -41.84
N HIS A 122 -0.73 -17.46 -42.85
CA HIS A 122 -0.37 -17.80 -44.23
C HIS A 122 0.80 -16.91 -44.68
#